data_AF-A0A662UI31-F1
#
_entry.id   AF-A0A662UI31-F1
#
_cell.length_a   1.000
_cell.length_b   1.000
_cell.length_c   1.000
_cell.angle_alpha   90.00
_cell.angle_beta   90.00
_cell.angle_gamma   90.00
#
_symmetry.space_group_name_H-M   'P 1'
#
loop_
_entity.id
_entity.type
_entity.pdbx_description
1 polymer ?
#
loop_
_entity_poly.entity_id
_entity_poly.type
_entity_poly.pdbx_seq_one_letter_code
_entity_poly.pdbx_strand_id
1 'polypeptide(L)' 'MEDDGGSRKSRYTTVSIPVTLYNRIKKLIEGTGFTSVSQFVTYVLREVVARIEEEKLRSEGISEEEKREIVERLKKLGYL' A
#
# COMPACT_ATOMS: atom_id res chain seq x y z
N MET A 1 -16.88 17.77 24.50
CA MET A 1 -15.65 18.20 25.18
C MET A 1 -15.04 16.95 25.79
N GLU A 2 -14.34 16.19 24.95
CA GLU A 2 -12.87 16.15 24.88
C GLU A 2 -12.30 15.25 25.98
N ASP A 3 -12.07 13.98 25.63
CA ASP A 3 -10.74 13.36 25.72
C ASP A 3 -10.80 12.00 25.01
N ASP A 4 -10.11 11.83 23.87
CA ASP A 4 -9.77 10.49 23.37
C ASP A 4 -8.34 10.52 22.84
N GLY A 5 -7.41 10.43 23.79
CA GLY A 5 -6.02 10.05 23.56
C GLY A 5 -5.93 8.63 23.01
N GLY A 6 -6.23 8.46 21.72
CA GLY A 6 -6.05 7.21 21.01
C GLY A 6 -4.74 7.21 20.22
N SER A 7 -3.73 6.49 20.73
CA SER A 7 -2.58 6.00 19.96
C SER A 7 -2.97 5.72 18.51
N ARG A 8 -2.23 6.21 17.50
CA ARG A 8 -2.50 5.97 16.07
C ARG A 8 -2.54 4.45 15.79
N LYS A 9 -3.69 3.81 16.01
CA LYS A 9 -3.97 2.44 15.57
C LYS A 9 -4.04 2.52 14.06
N SER A 10 -3.05 1.95 13.38
CA SER A 10 -3.13 1.68 11.95
C SER A 10 -4.48 1.03 11.68
N ARG A 11 -5.35 1.71 10.94
CA ARG A 11 -6.68 1.20 10.61
C ARG A 11 -6.48 0.15 9.52
N TYR A 12 -6.81 -1.10 9.83
CA TYR A 12 -6.76 -2.20 8.87
C TYR A 12 -8.15 -2.49 8.33
N THR A 13 -8.21 -2.90 7.07
CA THR A 13 -9.43 -3.38 6.42
C THR A 13 -9.22 -4.84 6.01
N THR A 14 -10.26 -5.64 6.13
CA THR A 14 -10.24 -7.05 5.70
C THR A 14 -10.62 -7.15 4.24
N VAL A 15 -9.85 -7.92 3.47
CA VAL A 15 -10.15 -8.21 2.06
C VAL A 15 -10.38 -9.71 1.93
N SER A 16 -11.52 -10.09 1.36
CA SER A 16 -11.81 -11.50 1.07
C SER A 16 -11.05 -11.92 -0.19
N ILE A 17 -10.28 -13.00 -0.08
CA ILE A 17 -9.49 -13.57 -1.17
C ILE A 17 -9.89 -15.03 -1.33
N PRO A 18 -10.06 -15.56 -2.56
CA PRO A 18 -10.31 -16.98 -2.77
C PRO A 18 -9.27 -17.85 -2.06
N VAL A 19 -9.73 -18.91 -1.39
CA VAL A 19 -8.87 -19.83 -0.62
C VAL A 19 -7.76 -20.43 -1.49
N THR A 20 -8.05 -20.70 -2.76
CA THR A 20 -7.08 -21.19 -3.74
C THR A 20 -5.92 -20.23 -3.95
N LEU A 21 -6.21 -18.93 -4.06
CA LEU A 21 -5.20 -17.89 -4.24
C LEU A 21 -4.41 -17.67 -2.95
N TYR A 22 -5.08 -17.64 -1.79
CA TYR A 22 -4.43 -17.57 -0.49
C TYR A 22 -3.39 -18.69 -0.31
N ASN A 23 -3.76 -19.94 -0.61
CA ASN A 23 -2.88 -21.09 -0.47
C ASN A 23 -1.66 -21.02 -1.41
N ARG A 24 -1.85 -20.51 -2.64
CA ARG A 24 -0.73 -20.29 -3.57
C ARG A 24 0.23 -19.24 -3.05
N ILE A 25 -0.30 -18.12 -2.56
CA ILE A 25 0.52 -17.04 -1.98
C ILE A 25 1.26 -17.54 -0.75
N LYS A 26 0.58 -18.28 0.14
CA LYS A 26 1.19 -18.87 1.34
C LYS A 26 2.40 -19.72 0.98
N LYS A 27 2.28 -20.62 0.00
CA LYS A 27 3.41 -21.44 -0.49
C LYS A 27 4.50 -20.59 -1.15
N LEU A 28 4.13 -19.54 -1.86
CA LEU A 28 5.09 -18.67 -2.55
C LEU A 28 5.98 -17.90 -1.56
N ILE A 29 5.42 -17.50 -0.42
CA ILE A 29 6.15 -16.76 0.61
C ILE A 29 6.90 -17.66 1.61
N GLU A 30 6.70 -18.98 1.56
CA GLU A 30 7.46 -19.93 2.39
C GLU A 30 8.96 -19.84 2.05
N GLY A 31 9.80 -19.61 3.06
CA GLY A 31 11.25 -19.43 2.88
C GLY A 31 11.66 -18.03 2.42
N THR A 32 10.72 -17.10 2.28
CA THR A 32 11.01 -15.68 2.03
C THR A 32 11.08 -14.90 3.35
N GLY A 33 11.48 -13.62 3.28
CA GLY A 33 11.44 -12.71 4.45
C GLY A 33 10.03 -12.24 4.87
N PHE A 34 8.97 -12.73 4.22
CA PHE A 34 7.60 -12.35 4.55
C PHE A 34 7.05 -13.21 5.70
N THR A 35 6.61 -12.54 6.77
CA THR A 35 6.07 -13.20 7.96
C THR A 35 4.59 -13.58 7.83
N SER A 36 3.87 -12.98 6.87
CA SER A 36 2.45 -13.24 6.64
C SER A 36 2.02 -12.93 5.20
N VAL A 37 0.93 -13.56 4.79
CA VAL A 37 0.26 -13.27 3.51
C VAL A 37 -0.17 -11.80 3.46
N SER A 38 -0.66 -11.24 4.57
CA SER A 38 -1.06 -9.83 4.64
C SER A 38 0.11 -8.88 4.38
N GLN A 39 1.30 -9.18 4.90
CA GLN A 39 2.51 -8.38 4.65
C GLN A 39 2.89 -8.42 3.17
N PHE A 40 2.87 -9.61 2.56
CA PHE A 40 3.16 -9.77 1.14
C PHE A 40 2.15 -9.03 0.25
N VAL A 41 0.85 -9.20 0.52
CA VAL A 41 -0.21 -8.51 -0.21
C VAL A 41 -0.10 -6.99 -0.06
N THR A 42 0.20 -6.51 1.15
CA THR A 42 0.42 -5.07 1.38
C THR A 42 1.58 -4.54 0.56
N TYR A 43 2.71 -5.26 0.52
CA TYR A 43 3.88 -4.89 -0.28
C TYR A 43 3.56 -4.82 -1.78
N VAL A 44 2.91 -5.86 -2.32
CA VAL A 44 2.56 -5.90 -3.75
C VAL A 44 1.54 -4.81 -4.11
N LEU A 45 0.49 -4.64 -3.31
CA LEU A 45 -0.50 -3.58 -3.55
C LEU A 45 0.14 -2.20 -3.51
N ARG A 46 1.11 -1.99 -2.61
CA ARG A 46 1.86 -0.74 -2.51
C ARG A 46 2.55 -0.38 -3.82
N GLU A 47 3.28 -1.34 -4.39
CA GLU A 47 4.03 -1.13 -5.63
C GLU A 47 3.10 -0.96 -6.83
N VAL A 48 2.04 -1.77 -6.93
CA VAL A 48 1.07 -1.69 -8.02
C VAL A 48 0.32 -0.35 -8.00
N VAL A 49 -0.12 0.11 -6.82
CA VAL A 49 -0.78 1.41 -6.70
C VAL A 49 0.17 2.54 -7.09
N ALA A 50 1.43 2.52 -6.61
CA ALA A 50 2.40 3.55 -6.97
C ALA A 50 2.64 3.64 -8.49
N ARG A 51 2.71 2.49 -9.19
CA ARG A 51 2.84 2.46 -10.65
C ARG A 51 1.59 2.99 -11.35
N ILE A 52 0.40 2.58 -10.91
CA ILE A 52 -0.87 3.06 -11.49
C ILE A 52 -1.03 4.57 -11.26
N GLU A 53 -0.66 5.07 -10.08
CA GLU A 53 -0.66 6.50 -9.79
C GLU A 53 0.36 7.24 -10.68
N GLU A 54 1.58 6.73 -10.84
CA GLU A 54 2.59 7.31 -11.75
C GLU A 54 2.11 7.32 -13.21
N GLU A 55 1.50 6.23 -13.68
CA GLU A 55 0.96 6.16 -15.03
C GLU A 55 -0.21 7.11 -15.22
N LYS A 56 -1.12 7.23 -14.24
CA LYS A 56 -2.19 8.25 -14.26
C LYS A 56 -1.62 9.66 -14.26
N LEU A 57 -0.60 9.92 -13.43
CA LEU A 57 0.16 11.16 -13.39
C LEU A 57 0.78 11.53 -14.74
N ARG A 58 1.31 10.53 -15.44
CA ARG A 58 1.90 10.71 -16.77
C ARG A 58 0.85 10.83 -17.86
N SER A 59 -0.28 10.12 -17.75
CA SER A 59 -1.33 10.09 -18.77
C SER A 59 -2.29 11.28 -18.67
N GLU A 60 -2.52 11.83 -17.48
CA GLU A 60 -3.43 12.97 -17.26
C GLU A 60 -2.73 14.33 -17.44
N GLY A 61 -1.47 14.36 -17.87
CA GLY A 61 -0.77 15.63 -18.15
C GLY A 61 -0.62 16.48 -16.89
N ILE A 62 -0.14 15.87 -15.80
CA ILE A 62 -0.13 16.51 -14.50
C ILE A 62 0.90 17.65 -14.44
N SER A 63 0.44 18.80 -13.94
CA SER A 63 1.25 19.99 -13.69
C SER A 63 2.40 19.68 -12.72
N GLU A 64 3.53 20.37 -12.87
CA GLU A 64 4.68 20.21 -11.98
C GLU A 64 4.34 20.47 -10.49
N GLU A 65 3.25 21.19 -10.23
CA GLU A 65 2.75 21.48 -8.87
C GLU A 65 2.10 20.24 -8.22
N GLU A 66 1.25 19.52 -8.94
CA GLU A 66 0.62 18.29 -8.45
C GLU A 66 1.63 17.14 -8.30
N LYS A 67 2.65 17.07 -9.17
CA LYS A 67 3.79 16.14 -8.95
C LYS A 67 4.47 16.38 -7.62
N ARG A 68 4.68 17.65 -7.23
CA ARG A 68 5.32 17.98 -5.94
C ARG A 68 4.46 17.54 -4.76
N GLU A 69 3.15 17.73 -4.83
CA GLU A 69 2.24 17.28 -3.78
C GLU A 69 2.23 15.76 -3.62
N ILE A 70 2.26 15.00 -4.71
CA ILE A 70 2.27 13.54 -4.65
C ILE A 70 3.61 13.02 -4.12
N VAL A 71 4.74 13.60 -4.53
CA VAL A 71 6.07 13.25 -4.00
C VAL A 71 6.16 13.57 -2.50
N GLU A 72 5.64 14.72 -2.06
CA GLU A 72 5.51 15.08 -0.64
C GLU A 72 4.68 14.04 0.14
N ARG A 73 3.57 13.59 -0.45
CA ARG A 73 2.68 12.59 0.16
C ARG A 73 3.35 11.23 0.26
N LEU A 74 4.07 10.81 -0.77
CA LEU A 74 4.83 9.56 -0.80
C LEU A 74 5.97 9.55 0.24
N LYS A 75 6.68 10.67 0.41
CA LYS A 75 7.69 10.84 1.48
C LYS A 75 7.06 10.72 2.87
N LYS A 76 5.91 11.38 3.11
CA LYS A 76 5.19 11.30 4.39
C LYS A 76 4.70 9.89 4.71
N LEU A 77 4.43 9.09 3.68
CA LEU A 77 4.00 7.71 3.82
C LEU A 77 5.17 6.72 3.93
N GLY A 78 6.42 7.15 3.72
CA GLY A 78 7.64 6.32 3.80
C GLY A 78 7.90 5.46 2.56
N TYR A 79 7.55 5.96 1.38
CA TYR A 79 7.69 5.26 0.09
C TYR A 79 8.92 5.75 -0.70
N LEU A 80 9.54 6.84 -0.24
CA LEU A 80 10.78 7.48 -0.67
C LEU A 80 11.61 7.79 0.58
#